data_AF-A0A956QEP8-F1
#
_entry.id   AF-A0A956QEP8-F1
#
_cell.length_a   1.000
_cell.length_b   1.000
_cell.length_c   1.000
_cell.angle_alpha   90.00
_cell.angle_beta   90.00
_cell.angle_gamma   90.00
#
_symmetry.space_group_name_H-M   'P 1'
#
loop_
_entity.id
_entity.type
_entity.pdbx_description
1 polymer ?
#
loop_
_entity_poly.entity_id
_entity_poly.type
_entity_poly.pdbx_seq_one_letter_code
_entity_poly.pdbx_strand_id
1 'polypeptide(L)'
;MRRGISLLLLLLCTWPGWADINGTTDRIVLECEIIGPRQVKATWKVRTTTPTQVRILRTPSPIDANNLWQWRYPVLELPPPPGIDGVYVDGTLAEGTTYYYWVQAELDGVMHYSKRVKVTLPNHRLPRLSNPSFLIDKLNYYLEVRDGSAAVKRYPVSFGRDPLTRKLHQDNSTTPEGVYQIRSLQDPATYYRAFDLDYPNAYDKVRYRFAKKAGLLPPRQPDIGGGIQIHGDIKDRVEVFSNWTEGCIAMRNDDLDELFADPAVCEGLYVFIVGENLTREDLASILKPWTAEDLLFVERKLQWLGFPPGEVDGKIDDDTMEALGWFQLRNRLPLTCELDTRTVKLLWTDPPTSGR
;
A
#
# COMPACT_ATOMS: atom_id res chain seq x y z
N MET A 1 -28.37 -47.49 12.09
CA MET A 1 -27.70 -47.01 13.32
C MET A 1 -26.19 -46.98 13.07
N ARG A 2 -25.63 -45.76 13.24
CA ARG A 2 -24.22 -45.32 13.39
C ARG A 2 -23.07 -46.27 13.02
N ARG A 3 -22.31 -45.88 11.99
CA ARG A 3 -20.90 -46.26 11.78
C ARG A 3 -19.99 -45.17 12.38
N GLY A 4 -18.90 -45.60 13.02
CA GLY A 4 -17.95 -44.75 13.73
C GLY A 4 -17.08 -43.89 12.81
N ILE A 5 -16.79 -42.68 13.27
CA ILE A 5 -15.81 -41.76 12.70
C ILE A 5 -14.72 -41.56 13.74
N SER A 6 -13.48 -41.74 13.28
CA SER A 6 -12.23 -41.61 14.03
C SER A 6 -12.09 -40.18 14.58
N LEU A 7 -11.74 -40.08 15.87
CA LEU A 7 -11.44 -38.83 16.56
C LEU A 7 -10.08 -38.29 16.06
N LEU A 8 -10.09 -37.20 15.29
CA LEU A 8 -8.90 -36.39 15.05
C LEU A 8 -8.88 -35.27 16.10
N LEU A 9 -7.89 -35.29 16.99
CA LEU A 9 -7.64 -34.22 17.95
C LEU A 9 -7.36 -32.91 17.20
N LEU A 10 -8.30 -31.98 17.22
CA LEU A 10 -8.03 -30.56 17.03
C LEU A 10 -7.54 -30.00 18.37
N LEU A 11 -6.24 -29.73 18.45
CA LEU A 11 -5.63 -28.91 19.49
C LEU A 11 -6.27 -27.51 19.44
N LEU A 12 -7.31 -27.31 20.24
CA LEU A 12 -7.77 -25.99 20.65
C LEU A 12 -6.69 -25.42 21.58
N CYS A 13 -5.78 -24.61 21.03
CA CYS A 13 -5.02 -23.66 21.84
C CYS A 13 -6.02 -22.66 22.42
N THR A 14 -6.45 -22.93 23.66
CA THR A 14 -7.22 -22.02 24.49
C THR A 14 -6.38 -20.78 24.77
N TRP A 15 -6.75 -19.66 24.14
CA TRP A 15 -6.24 -18.33 24.49
C TRP A 15 -6.67 -18.00 25.93
N PRO A 16 -5.75 -17.64 26.84
CA PRO A 16 -6.14 -17.28 28.18
C PRO A 16 -6.65 -15.84 28.23
N GLY A 17 -7.82 -15.68 28.86
CA GLY A 17 -8.11 -14.54 29.74
C GLY A 17 -8.59 -13.26 29.06
N TRP A 18 -9.90 -13.09 28.99
CA TRP A 18 -10.54 -11.78 28.94
C TRP A 18 -10.35 -11.12 30.31
N ALA A 19 -9.33 -10.28 30.45
CA ALA A 19 -9.19 -9.32 31.54
C ALA A 19 -9.62 -7.94 31.02
N ASP A 20 -10.31 -7.16 31.85
CA ASP A 20 -10.86 -5.84 31.53
C ASP A 20 -9.85 -4.92 30.79
N ILE A 21 -10.11 -4.63 29.51
CA ILE A 21 -9.30 -3.69 28.72
C ILE A 21 -10.06 -2.37 28.51
N ASN A 22 -10.06 -1.55 29.57
CA ASN A 22 -9.92 -0.09 29.39
C ASN A 22 -8.46 0.30 29.06
N GLY A 23 -7.54 -0.68 29.05
CA GLY A 23 -6.44 -0.89 28.10
C GLY A 23 -5.25 0.07 28.06
N THR A 24 -5.39 1.27 28.59
CA THR A 24 -4.31 2.27 28.61
C THR A 24 -3.63 2.30 29.98
N THR A 25 -2.32 2.55 30.00
CA THR A 25 -1.52 2.62 31.22
C THR A 25 -0.76 3.93 31.32
N ASP A 26 -0.53 4.41 32.55
CA ASP A 26 0.39 5.52 32.83
C ASP A 26 1.86 5.08 32.84
N ARG A 27 2.13 3.76 32.67
CA ARG A 27 3.49 3.23 32.49
C ARG A 27 4.10 3.61 31.15
N ILE A 28 3.29 3.98 30.16
CA ILE A 28 3.75 4.39 28.83
C ILE A 28 3.23 5.80 28.57
N VAL A 29 4.14 6.76 28.52
CA VAL A 29 3.80 8.15 28.18
C VAL A 29 4.14 8.39 26.73
N LEU A 30 3.19 8.87 25.95
CA LEU A 30 3.35 9.28 24.57
C LEU A 30 2.98 10.75 24.44
N GLU A 31 3.81 11.51 23.75
CA GLU A 31 3.57 12.90 23.38
C GLU A 31 3.77 13.04 21.87
N CYS A 32 2.92 13.82 21.22
CA CYS A 32 3.01 14.09 19.79
C CYS A 32 2.98 15.59 19.54
N GLU A 33 3.89 16.06 18.70
CA GLU A 33 4.08 17.47 18.36
C GLU A 33 4.10 17.65 16.84
N ILE A 34 3.32 18.60 16.32
CA ILE A 34 3.38 18.96 14.89
C ILE A 34 4.66 19.78 14.67
N ILE A 35 5.56 19.27 13.83
CA ILE A 35 6.85 19.91 13.53
C ILE A 35 6.97 20.37 12.06
N GLY A 36 5.93 20.17 11.27
CA GLY A 36 5.84 20.59 9.88
C GLY A 36 4.45 20.30 9.29
N PRO A 37 4.17 20.71 8.04
CA PRO A 37 2.84 20.60 7.43
C PRO A 37 2.34 19.15 7.29
N ARG A 38 3.28 18.20 7.21
CA ARG A 38 3.02 16.75 7.08
C ARG A 38 3.87 15.93 8.05
N GLN A 39 4.29 16.54 9.15
CA GLN A 39 5.25 15.93 10.06
C GLN A 39 4.81 16.03 11.53
N VAL A 40 4.79 14.87 12.19
CA VAL A 40 4.55 14.75 13.63
C VAL A 40 5.73 14.07 14.27
N LYS A 41 6.28 14.69 15.31
CA LYS A 41 7.27 14.10 16.20
C LYS A 41 6.54 13.38 17.33
N ALA A 42 6.62 12.06 17.37
CA ALA A 42 6.14 11.23 18.46
C ALA A 42 7.30 10.90 19.41
N THR A 43 7.14 11.20 20.69
CA THR A 43 8.13 10.91 21.74
C THR A 43 7.47 10.06 22.81
N TRP A 44 8.10 8.96 23.23
CA TRP A 44 7.56 8.14 24.29
C TRP A 44 8.59 7.70 25.32
N LYS A 45 8.08 7.39 26.51
CA LYS A 45 8.84 6.82 27.62
C LYS A 45 8.09 5.68 28.27
N VAL A 46 8.80 4.59 28.56
CA VAL A 46 8.30 3.44 29.32
C VAL A 46 8.86 3.51 30.74
N ARG A 47 7.99 3.70 31.73
CA ARG A 47 8.38 4.14 33.08
C ARG A 47 8.96 3.05 33.98
N THR A 48 8.84 1.75 33.67
CA THR A 48 9.52 0.64 34.37
C THR A 48 9.39 -0.68 33.60
N THR A 49 10.41 -1.54 33.77
CA THR A 49 10.68 -2.85 33.15
C THR A 49 11.34 -2.80 31.78
N THR A 50 12.03 -3.88 31.40
CA THR A 50 12.74 -4.02 30.13
C THR A 50 11.73 -4.58 29.12
N PRO A 51 11.01 -3.76 28.33
CA PRO A 51 10.07 -4.31 27.37
C PRO A 51 10.80 -5.17 26.36
N THR A 52 10.15 -6.26 25.98
CA THR A 52 10.62 -7.16 24.93
C THR A 52 10.28 -6.64 23.54
N GLN A 53 9.22 -5.82 23.45
CA GLN A 53 8.76 -5.22 22.20
C GLN A 53 8.09 -3.86 22.46
N VAL A 54 8.38 -2.87 21.60
CA VAL A 54 7.69 -1.58 21.54
C VAL A 54 7.26 -1.33 20.10
N ARG A 55 6.00 -0.93 19.91
CA ARG A 55 5.40 -0.56 18.62
C ARG A 55 4.74 0.80 18.75
N ILE A 56 4.82 1.60 17.70
CA ILE A 56 4.06 2.84 17.57
C ILE A 56 2.99 2.65 16.51
N LEU A 57 1.75 2.91 16.87
CA LEU A 57 0.59 2.71 16.02
C LEU A 57 -0.03 4.06 15.66
N ARG A 58 -0.49 4.20 14.42
CA ARG A 58 -1.17 5.39 13.92
C ARG A 58 -2.40 5.02 13.12
N THR A 59 -3.49 5.76 13.28
CA THR A 59 -4.64 5.68 12.37
C THR A 59 -5.34 7.03 12.21
N PRO A 60 -5.94 7.35 11.06
CA PRO A 60 -6.89 8.45 10.94
C PRO A 60 -8.26 8.14 11.55
N SER A 61 -8.49 6.90 12.00
CA SER A 61 -9.79 6.45 12.52
C SER A 61 -9.97 6.83 14.00
N PRO A 62 -11.11 7.39 14.43
CA PRO A 62 -11.38 7.77 15.82
C PRO A 62 -11.73 6.55 16.69
N ILE A 63 -10.94 5.49 16.61
CA ILE A 63 -11.16 4.19 17.26
C ILE A 63 -10.46 4.10 18.61
N ASP A 64 -10.87 3.13 19.42
CA ASP A 64 -10.19 2.76 20.67
C ASP A 64 -9.16 1.62 20.43
N ALA A 65 -8.46 1.23 21.49
CA ALA A 65 -7.46 0.18 21.44
C ALA A 65 -8.03 -1.21 21.06
N ASN A 66 -9.30 -1.48 21.33
CA ASN A 66 -9.96 -2.76 21.02
C ASN A 66 -10.20 -2.94 19.52
N ASN A 67 -10.14 -1.85 18.75
CA ASN A 67 -10.39 -1.84 17.31
C ASN A 67 -9.10 -1.75 16.48
N LEU A 68 -7.92 -1.60 17.10
CA LEU A 68 -6.63 -1.40 16.40
C LEU A 68 -6.27 -2.52 15.41
N TRP A 69 -6.81 -3.73 15.63
CA TRP A 69 -6.50 -4.91 14.83
C TRP A 69 -7.65 -5.32 13.90
N GLN A 70 -8.69 -4.50 13.77
CA GLN A 70 -9.73 -4.76 12.80
C GLN A 70 -9.25 -4.34 11.41
N TRP A 71 -9.22 -5.29 10.48
CA TRP A 71 -8.77 -5.13 9.10
C TRP A 71 -9.44 -3.97 8.34
N ARG A 72 -10.66 -3.59 8.75
CA ARG A 72 -11.40 -2.48 8.13
C ARG A 72 -10.81 -1.10 8.42
N TYR A 73 -9.94 -0.95 9.41
CA TYR A 73 -9.40 0.35 9.80
C TYR A 73 -7.99 0.55 9.25
N PRO A 74 -7.68 1.75 8.71
CA PRO A 74 -6.32 2.11 8.30
C PRO A 74 -5.41 2.30 9.52
N VAL A 75 -4.96 1.20 10.12
CA VAL A 75 -4.01 1.21 11.25
C VAL A 75 -2.63 0.85 10.71
N LEU A 76 -1.67 1.74 10.91
CA LEU A 76 -0.27 1.51 10.61
C LEU A 76 0.50 1.23 11.88
N GLU A 77 1.40 0.26 11.80
CA GLU A 77 2.56 0.16 12.66
C GLU A 77 3.71 0.94 12.03
N LEU A 78 4.16 2.02 12.68
CA LEU A 78 5.34 2.75 12.21
C LEU A 78 6.59 1.94 12.53
N PRO A 79 7.71 2.15 11.79
CA PRO A 79 8.95 1.40 11.96
C PRO A 79 9.36 1.26 13.43
N PRO A 80 9.82 0.05 13.83
CA PRO A 80 10.14 -0.23 15.22
C PRO A 80 11.24 0.73 15.69
N PRO A 81 11.07 1.33 16.87
CA PRO A 81 12.06 2.25 17.37
C PRO A 81 13.33 1.52 17.79
N PRO A 82 14.49 2.21 17.79
CA PRO A 82 15.78 1.58 18.12
C PRO A 82 15.91 1.18 19.60
N GLY A 83 14.91 1.47 20.44
CA GLY A 83 14.97 1.23 21.88
C GLY A 83 13.62 1.35 22.57
N ILE A 84 13.69 1.17 23.89
CA ILE A 84 12.56 1.17 24.82
C ILE A 84 11.85 2.54 24.85
N ASP A 85 12.66 3.58 25.03
CA ASP A 85 12.26 4.98 24.89
C ASP A 85 12.69 5.47 23.50
N GLY A 86 12.01 6.47 22.97
CA GLY A 86 12.45 7.00 21.70
C GLY A 86 11.66 8.18 21.17
N VAL A 87 12.12 8.59 19.99
CA VAL A 87 11.53 9.65 19.18
C VAL A 87 11.39 9.10 17.77
N TYR A 88 10.24 9.31 17.16
CA TYR A 88 9.97 9.00 15.77
C TYR A 88 9.40 10.24 15.08
N VAL A 89 9.94 10.58 13.90
CA VAL A 89 9.39 11.63 13.05
C VAL A 89 8.55 10.97 11.96
N ASP A 90 7.24 11.06 12.13
CA ASP A 90 6.28 10.59 11.15
C ASP A 90 6.12 11.63 10.05
N GLY A 91 6.61 11.30 8.86
CA GLY A 91 6.51 12.14 7.66
C GLY A 91 5.55 11.59 6.60
N THR A 92 4.71 10.60 6.93
CA THR A 92 3.83 9.92 5.96
C THR A 92 2.36 10.30 6.13
N LEU A 93 2.12 11.56 6.47
CA LEU A 93 0.81 12.09 6.84
C LEU A 93 0.18 12.93 5.72
N ALA A 94 -1.15 12.92 5.67
CA ALA A 94 -1.97 13.79 4.84
C ALA A 94 -2.38 15.06 5.61
N GLU A 95 -2.45 16.17 4.89
CA GLU A 95 -2.84 17.47 5.46
C GLU A 95 -4.33 17.49 5.81
N GLY A 96 -4.72 18.40 6.71
CA GLY A 96 -6.12 18.52 7.14
C GLY A 96 -6.71 17.24 7.71
N THR A 97 -5.88 16.32 8.18
CA THR A 97 -6.29 15.01 8.69
C THR A 97 -6.01 14.90 10.18
N THR A 98 -6.97 14.34 10.90
CA THR A 98 -6.80 13.97 12.30
C THR A 98 -6.20 12.57 12.38
N TYR A 99 -5.06 12.44 13.07
CA TYR A 99 -4.41 11.18 13.38
C TYR A 99 -4.46 10.88 14.87
N TYR A 100 -4.55 9.59 15.18
CA TYR A 100 -4.55 9.04 16.53
C TYR A 100 -3.34 8.13 16.67
N TYR A 101 -2.53 8.39 17.69
CA TYR A 101 -1.31 7.63 17.98
C TYR A 101 -1.44 6.85 19.29
N TRP A 102 -0.81 5.68 19.31
CA TRP A 102 -0.57 4.87 20.49
C TRP A 102 0.86 4.35 20.49
N VAL A 103 1.40 4.12 21.67
CA VAL A 103 2.53 3.21 21.85
C VAL A 103 2.02 1.96 22.53
N GLN A 104 2.36 0.82 21.96
CA GLN A 104 2.11 -0.49 22.51
C GLN A 104 3.45 -1.07 22.98
N ALA A 105 3.50 -1.61 24.20
CA ALA A 105 4.68 -2.30 24.70
C ALA A 105 4.29 -3.55 25.49
N GLU A 106 5.07 -4.61 25.34
CA GLU A 106 4.97 -5.80 26.18
C GLU A 106 5.82 -5.60 27.44
N LEU A 107 5.17 -5.55 28.60
CA LEU A 107 5.80 -5.39 29.91
C LEU A 107 5.46 -6.60 30.75
N ASP A 108 6.49 -7.31 31.25
CA ASP A 108 6.30 -8.43 32.17
C ASP A 108 5.41 -9.56 31.59
N GLY A 109 5.48 -9.77 30.27
CA GLY A 109 4.66 -10.73 29.53
C GLY A 109 3.21 -10.28 29.26
N VAL A 110 2.87 -9.02 29.56
CA VAL A 110 1.54 -8.44 29.38
C VAL A 110 1.61 -7.26 28.41
N MET A 111 0.65 -7.20 27.49
CA MET A 111 0.58 -6.12 26.51
C MET A 111 -0.08 -4.87 27.09
N HIS A 112 0.58 -3.73 26.97
CA HIS A 112 0.11 -2.45 27.47
C HIS A 112 0.07 -1.40 26.35
N TYR A 113 -0.87 -0.46 26.45
CA TYR A 113 -0.99 0.68 25.53
C TYR A 113 -0.83 2.00 26.27
N SER A 114 -0.21 2.99 25.64
CA SER A 114 -0.26 4.38 26.10
C SER A 114 -1.69 4.91 26.03
N LYS A 115 -1.94 6.04 26.71
CA LYS A 115 -3.09 6.88 26.35
C LYS A 115 -2.98 7.29 24.88
N ARG A 116 -4.14 7.38 24.22
CA ARG A 116 -4.25 7.82 22.82
C ARG A 116 -3.93 9.31 22.72
N VAL A 117 -3.05 9.67 21.80
CA VAL A 117 -2.78 11.09 21.46
C VAL A 117 -3.46 11.43 20.16
N LYS A 118 -4.28 12.49 20.15
CA LYS A 118 -4.95 13.04 18.96
C LYS A 118 -4.14 14.21 18.42
N VAL A 119 -3.84 14.21 17.13
CA VAL A 119 -3.17 15.30 16.42
C VAL A 119 -3.96 15.63 15.15
N THR A 120 -4.28 16.89 14.91
CA THR A 120 -4.94 17.34 13.67
C THR A 120 -3.96 18.22 12.91
N LEU A 121 -3.54 17.78 11.72
CA LEU A 121 -2.61 18.54 10.89
C LEU A 121 -3.25 19.79 10.28
N PRO A 122 -2.48 20.86 10.06
CA PRO A 122 -2.96 21.99 9.30
C PRO A 122 -3.34 21.56 7.88
N ASN A 123 -4.28 22.28 7.28
CA ASN A 123 -4.66 22.13 5.86
C ASN A 123 -4.22 23.38 5.10
N HIS A 124 -3.70 23.22 3.90
CA HIS A 124 -3.48 24.33 2.97
C HIS A 124 -4.17 24.04 1.64
N ARG A 125 -4.48 25.08 0.87
CA ARG A 125 -5.10 24.93 -0.45
C ARG A 125 -4.09 24.39 -1.46
N LEU A 126 -4.52 23.47 -2.30
CA LEU A 126 -3.75 22.98 -3.44
C LEU A 126 -3.27 24.18 -4.26
N PRO A 127 -1.95 24.37 -4.44
CA PRO A 127 -1.46 25.38 -5.36
C PRO A 127 -1.85 25.03 -6.80
N ARG A 128 -1.97 26.05 -7.65
CA ARG A 128 -2.23 25.86 -9.08
C ARG A 128 -1.14 24.98 -9.70
N LEU A 129 -1.56 23.96 -10.43
CA LEU A 129 -0.69 22.94 -11.00
C LEU A 129 -0.25 23.29 -12.42
N SER A 130 0.97 22.87 -12.79
CA SER A 130 1.49 23.03 -14.16
C SER A 130 1.75 21.70 -14.86
N ASN A 131 2.37 20.74 -14.19
CA ASN A 131 2.68 19.40 -14.69
C ASN A 131 2.36 18.34 -13.61
N PRO A 132 1.07 18.10 -13.33
CA PRO A 132 0.69 17.27 -12.21
C PRO A 132 0.77 15.77 -12.46
N SER A 133 0.98 15.03 -11.37
CA SER A 133 0.74 13.58 -11.30
C SER A 133 0.27 13.20 -9.90
N PHE A 134 -0.40 12.06 -9.78
CA PHE A 134 -0.85 11.52 -8.49
C PHE A 134 0.00 10.32 -8.08
N LEU A 135 0.41 10.28 -6.82
CA LEU A 135 1.05 9.12 -6.19
C LEU A 135 0.18 8.65 -5.02
N ILE A 136 -0.43 7.48 -5.16
CA ILE A 136 -1.25 6.85 -4.14
C ILE A 136 -0.40 5.85 -3.38
N ASP A 137 -0.28 6.05 -2.07
CA ASP A 137 0.51 5.20 -1.18
C ASP A 137 -0.41 4.34 -0.33
N LYS A 138 -0.56 3.07 -0.71
CA LYS A 138 -1.46 2.12 -0.03
C LYS A 138 -1.06 1.87 1.42
N LEU A 139 0.25 1.85 1.69
CA LEU A 139 0.77 1.59 3.03
C LEU A 139 0.48 2.77 3.96
N ASN A 140 0.48 3.99 3.43
CA ASN A 140 0.32 5.21 4.21
C ASN A 140 -1.05 5.90 4.10
N TYR A 141 -1.97 5.36 3.30
CA TYR A 141 -3.35 5.83 3.14
C TYR A 141 -3.45 7.31 2.73
N TYR A 142 -2.66 7.69 1.73
CA TYR A 142 -2.83 9.01 1.11
C TYR A 142 -2.65 8.99 -0.40
N LEU A 143 -3.24 9.99 -1.05
CA LEU A 143 -2.92 10.45 -2.39
C LEU A 143 -2.03 11.68 -2.26
N GLU A 144 -0.84 11.63 -2.84
CA GLU A 144 0.09 12.75 -2.95
C GLU A 144 -0.04 13.37 -4.35
N VAL A 145 -0.38 14.66 -4.41
CA VAL A 145 -0.27 15.42 -5.64
C VAL A 145 1.16 15.90 -5.79
N ARG A 146 1.73 15.64 -6.96
CA ARG A 146 3.04 16.13 -7.35
C ARG A 146 2.89 17.10 -8.50
N ASP A 147 3.70 18.16 -8.51
CA ASP A 147 3.88 19.04 -9.68
C ASP A 147 5.35 18.95 -10.11
N GLY A 148 5.59 18.31 -11.25
CA GLY A 148 6.91 17.82 -11.62
C GLY A 148 7.50 16.90 -10.52
N SER A 149 8.66 17.26 -9.98
CA SER A 149 9.33 16.47 -8.94
C SER A 149 8.85 16.79 -7.51
N ALA A 150 8.11 17.88 -7.31
CA ALA A 150 7.74 18.38 -5.98
C ALA A 150 6.42 17.77 -5.49
N ALA A 151 6.39 17.26 -4.26
CA ALA A 151 5.17 16.84 -3.60
C ALA A 151 4.47 18.04 -2.95
N VAL A 152 3.37 18.51 -3.55
CA VAL A 152 2.72 19.80 -3.21
C VAL A 152 1.59 19.69 -2.19
N LYS A 153 0.89 18.54 -2.14
CA LYS A 153 -0.19 18.29 -1.18
C LYS A 153 -0.44 16.79 -1.00
N ARG A 154 -0.96 16.39 0.16
CA ARG A 154 -1.45 15.03 0.42
C ARG A 154 -2.86 15.02 0.99
N TYR A 155 -3.68 14.12 0.47
CA TYR A 155 -5.05 13.88 0.90
C TYR A 155 -5.20 12.47 1.48
N PRO A 156 -5.94 12.28 2.58
CA PRO A 156 -6.19 10.95 3.11
C PRO A 156 -7.07 10.15 2.15
N VAL A 157 -6.85 8.84 2.06
CA VAL A 157 -7.66 7.95 1.20
C VAL A 157 -8.06 6.65 1.89
N SER A 158 -9.21 6.12 1.49
CA SER A 158 -9.71 4.79 1.88
C SER A 158 -9.58 3.83 0.70
N PHE A 159 -9.28 2.57 0.99
CA PHE A 159 -9.21 1.52 -0.03
C PHE A 159 -10.32 0.50 0.14
N GLY A 160 -10.21 -0.58 -0.63
CA GLY A 160 -11.03 -1.77 -0.46
C GLY A 160 -10.61 -2.59 0.74
N ARG A 161 -11.37 -3.66 0.99
CA ARG A 161 -11.32 -4.45 2.23
C ARG A 161 -9.98 -5.16 2.47
N ASP A 162 -9.23 -5.40 1.41
CA ASP A 162 -7.86 -5.87 1.47
C ASP A 162 -6.93 -4.80 0.87
N PRO A 163 -6.53 -3.81 1.68
CA PRO A 163 -5.83 -2.63 1.21
C PRO A 163 -4.35 -2.89 0.92
N LEU A 164 -3.77 -4.01 1.41
CA LEU A 164 -2.34 -4.29 1.27
C LEU A 164 -2.05 -5.19 0.08
N THR A 165 -2.92 -6.18 -0.18
CA THR A 165 -2.76 -7.07 -1.33
C THR A 165 -2.94 -6.31 -2.65
N ARG A 166 -2.06 -6.57 -3.62
CA ARG A 166 -2.20 -6.07 -4.99
C ARG A 166 -3.34 -6.78 -5.72
N LYS A 167 -4.19 -6.02 -6.39
CA LYS A 167 -5.22 -6.58 -7.28
C LYS A 167 -4.62 -7.37 -8.43
N LEU A 168 -4.96 -8.66 -8.48
CA LEU A 168 -4.64 -9.55 -9.60
C LEU A 168 -5.88 -10.01 -10.38
N HIS A 169 -7.06 -9.96 -9.78
CA HIS A 169 -8.32 -10.42 -10.38
C HIS A 169 -9.53 -9.72 -9.72
N GLN A 170 -10.74 -9.97 -10.23
CA GLN A 170 -11.97 -9.48 -9.62
C GLN A 170 -12.28 -10.19 -8.30
N ASP A 171 -12.20 -9.43 -7.21
CA ASP A 171 -12.35 -9.92 -5.83
C ASP A 171 -13.17 -8.98 -4.92
N ASN A 172 -13.66 -7.86 -5.46
CA ASN A 172 -14.35 -6.79 -4.73
C ASN A 172 -13.62 -6.33 -3.46
N SER A 173 -12.28 -6.33 -3.48
CA SER A 173 -11.50 -6.12 -2.25
C SER A 173 -10.21 -5.34 -2.45
N THR A 174 -9.44 -5.64 -3.48
CA THR A 174 -8.07 -5.12 -3.61
C THR A 174 -7.97 -3.93 -4.56
N THR A 175 -7.07 -2.99 -4.24
CA THR A 175 -6.68 -1.89 -5.12
C THR A 175 -5.42 -2.29 -5.89
N PRO A 176 -5.35 -2.05 -7.22
CA PRO A 176 -4.17 -2.40 -7.99
C PRO A 176 -2.95 -1.58 -7.57
N GLU A 177 -1.77 -2.06 -7.96
CA GLU A 177 -0.50 -1.31 -7.86
C GLU A 177 0.08 -1.25 -9.27
N GLY A 178 0.70 -0.14 -9.65
CA GLY A 178 1.17 0.06 -11.02
C GLY A 178 1.18 1.52 -11.47
N VAL A 179 1.42 1.71 -12.77
CA VAL A 179 1.35 3.00 -13.45
C VAL A 179 0.05 3.05 -14.24
N TYR A 180 -0.76 4.06 -13.98
CA TYR A 180 -2.08 4.27 -14.56
C TYR A 180 -2.21 5.69 -15.13
N GLN A 181 -3.28 5.91 -15.89
CA GLN A 181 -3.71 7.22 -16.32
C GLN A 181 -5.19 7.44 -16.00
N ILE A 182 -5.55 8.70 -15.74
CA ILE A 182 -6.94 9.11 -15.71
C ILE A 182 -7.49 9.01 -17.14
N ARG A 183 -8.49 8.16 -17.34
CA ARG A 183 -9.12 7.93 -18.64
C ARG A 183 -10.31 8.87 -18.89
N SER A 184 -11.01 9.25 -17.83
CA SER A 184 -12.15 10.17 -17.88
C SER A 184 -12.43 10.77 -16.50
N LEU A 185 -13.02 11.97 -16.51
CA LEU A 185 -13.55 12.65 -15.34
C LEU A 185 -15.07 12.53 -15.35
N GLN A 186 -15.68 12.16 -14.22
CA GLN A 186 -17.12 12.04 -14.06
C GLN A 186 -17.62 13.03 -13.02
N ASP A 187 -18.52 13.93 -13.45
CA ASP A 187 -19.27 14.85 -12.61
C ASP A 187 -20.67 15.08 -13.22
N PRO A 188 -21.76 14.48 -12.68
CA PRO A 188 -21.80 13.65 -11.49
C PRO A 188 -21.37 12.20 -11.73
N ALA A 189 -20.90 11.53 -10.68
CA ALA A 189 -20.63 10.09 -10.60
C ALA A 189 -21.50 9.42 -9.50
N THR A 190 -21.50 8.08 -9.43
CA THR A 190 -22.27 7.32 -8.44
C THR A 190 -21.98 7.75 -6.99
N TYR A 191 -20.69 7.99 -6.67
CA TYR A 191 -20.23 8.41 -5.34
C TYR A 191 -19.69 9.83 -5.36
N TYR A 192 -20.50 10.79 -5.83
CA TYR A 192 -20.18 12.21 -5.98
C TYR A 192 -19.46 12.56 -7.30
N ARG A 193 -18.13 12.51 -7.31
CA ARG A 193 -17.27 12.73 -8.48
C ARG A 193 -16.29 11.58 -8.61
N ALA A 194 -15.75 11.35 -9.81
CA ALA A 194 -14.79 10.28 -10.01
C ALA A 194 -13.76 10.55 -11.13
N PHE A 195 -12.53 10.07 -10.91
CA PHE A 195 -11.53 9.86 -11.94
C PHE A 195 -11.49 8.37 -12.29
N ASP A 196 -11.81 8.02 -13.53
CA ASP A 196 -11.66 6.65 -14.02
C ASP A 196 -10.19 6.35 -14.29
N LEU A 197 -9.67 5.25 -13.76
CA LEU A 197 -8.34 4.78 -14.11
C LEU A 197 -8.39 3.84 -15.31
N ASP A 198 -7.30 3.78 -16.07
CA ASP A 198 -7.17 2.89 -17.21
C ASP A 198 -6.98 1.40 -16.85
N TYR A 199 -7.15 1.01 -15.59
CA TYR A 199 -7.14 -0.39 -15.14
C TYR A 199 -8.30 -1.21 -15.75
N PRO A 200 -8.05 -2.44 -16.24
CA PRO A 200 -6.73 -3.04 -16.44
C PRO A 200 -6.03 -2.49 -17.69
N ASN A 201 -4.77 -2.10 -17.54
CA ASN A 201 -3.94 -1.68 -18.67
C ASN A 201 -3.20 -2.88 -19.30
N ALA A 202 -2.27 -2.63 -20.23
CA ALA A 202 -1.50 -3.70 -20.90
C ALA A 202 -0.70 -4.55 -19.90
N TYR A 203 -0.04 -3.92 -18.92
CA TYR A 203 0.77 -4.61 -17.91
C TYR A 203 -0.08 -5.48 -16.98
N ASP A 204 -1.25 -5.00 -16.59
CA ASP A 204 -2.18 -5.80 -15.78
C ASP A 204 -2.66 -7.04 -16.52
N LYS A 205 -2.93 -6.93 -17.82
CA LYS A 205 -3.38 -8.06 -18.66
C LYS A 205 -2.30 -9.15 -18.75
N VAL A 206 -1.04 -8.77 -18.97
CA VAL A 206 0.08 -9.73 -18.94
C VAL A 206 0.19 -10.39 -17.57
N ARG A 207 0.20 -9.59 -16.50
CA ARG A 207 0.32 -10.10 -15.13
C ARG A 207 -0.80 -11.06 -14.75
N TYR A 208 -2.04 -10.78 -15.14
CA TYR A 208 -3.18 -11.66 -14.94
C TYR A 208 -3.03 -12.98 -15.73
N ARG A 209 -2.65 -12.93 -17.01
CA ARG A 209 -2.42 -14.14 -17.82
C ARG A 209 -1.32 -15.00 -17.23
N PHE A 210 -0.22 -14.37 -16.80
CA PHE A 210 0.85 -15.03 -16.07
C PHE A 210 0.33 -15.70 -14.80
N ALA A 211 -0.37 -14.96 -13.92
CA ALA A 211 -0.89 -15.47 -12.67
C ALA A 211 -1.84 -16.67 -12.89
N LYS A 212 -2.65 -16.62 -13.95
CA LYS A 212 -3.52 -17.73 -14.38
C LYS A 212 -2.70 -18.96 -14.77
N LYS A 213 -1.68 -18.79 -15.62
CA LYS A 213 -0.77 -19.86 -16.09
C LYS A 213 0.05 -20.47 -14.95
N ALA A 214 0.47 -19.65 -13.99
CA ALA A 214 1.24 -20.05 -12.81
C ALA A 214 0.38 -20.63 -11.68
N GLY A 215 -0.96 -20.69 -11.83
CA GLY A 215 -1.85 -21.22 -10.80
C GLY A 215 -1.97 -20.35 -9.55
N LEU A 216 -1.72 -19.04 -9.68
CA LEU A 216 -1.76 -18.07 -8.58
C LEU A 216 -3.15 -17.46 -8.37
N LEU A 217 -4.08 -17.69 -9.29
CA LEU A 217 -5.48 -17.26 -9.16
C LEU A 217 -6.29 -18.26 -8.33
N PRO A 218 -7.40 -17.82 -7.67
CA PRO A 218 -8.28 -18.75 -6.98
C PRO A 218 -8.88 -19.78 -7.95
N PRO A 219 -9.37 -20.94 -7.46
CA PRO A 219 -9.75 -22.08 -8.31
C PRO A 219 -10.74 -21.78 -9.44
N ARG A 220 -11.61 -20.78 -9.26
CA ARG A 220 -12.62 -20.37 -10.26
C ARG A 220 -12.04 -19.50 -11.39
N GLN A 221 -10.79 -19.06 -11.28
CA GLN A 221 -10.09 -18.20 -12.26
C GLN A 221 -10.98 -17.03 -12.73
N PRO A 222 -11.43 -16.17 -11.80
CA PRO A 222 -12.25 -15.00 -12.14
C PRO A 222 -11.52 -14.11 -13.12
N ASP A 223 -12.27 -13.30 -13.88
CA ASP A 223 -11.68 -12.30 -14.77
C ASP A 223 -10.80 -11.29 -14.01
N ILE A 224 -10.06 -10.50 -14.78
CA ILE A 224 -9.15 -9.49 -14.24
C ILE A 224 -9.89 -8.35 -13.48
N GLY A 225 -11.19 -8.17 -13.73
CA GLY A 225 -11.98 -7.05 -13.23
C GLY A 225 -11.79 -5.76 -14.03
N GLY A 226 -12.26 -4.65 -13.47
CA GLY A 226 -12.18 -3.32 -14.06
C GLY A 226 -12.86 -2.26 -13.20
N GLY A 227 -12.98 -1.04 -13.72
CA GLY A 227 -13.75 0.04 -13.07
C GLY A 227 -13.11 0.57 -11.79
N ILE A 228 -11.78 0.58 -11.71
CA ILE A 228 -11.07 1.20 -10.58
C ILE A 228 -11.12 2.71 -10.77
N GLN A 229 -11.64 3.40 -9.76
CA GLN A 229 -11.82 4.84 -9.76
C GLN A 229 -11.16 5.47 -8.52
N ILE A 230 -10.80 6.75 -8.63
CA ILE A 230 -10.63 7.63 -7.48
C ILE A 230 -11.93 8.42 -7.35
N HIS A 231 -12.66 8.30 -6.24
CA HIS A 231 -14.00 8.90 -6.12
C HIS A 231 -14.30 9.45 -4.73
N GLY A 232 -15.41 10.19 -4.59
CA GLY A 232 -15.88 10.76 -3.33
C GLY A 232 -16.72 9.79 -2.48
N ASP A 233 -17.63 10.30 -1.67
CA ASP A 233 -18.58 9.52 -0.89
C ASP A 233 -19.99 10.14 -0.97
N ILE A 234 -21.02 9.29 -1.08
CA ILE A 234 -22.45 9.70 -1.04
C ILE A 234 -22.80 10.33 0.31
N LYS A 235 -22.12 9.93 1.39
CA LYS A 235 -22.41 10.37 2.76
C LYS A 235 -21.69 11.65 3.17
N ASP A 236 -20.96 12.27 2.26
CA ASP A 236 -20.12 13.45 2.53
C ASP A 236 -19.29 13.28 3.81
N ARG A 237 -18.52 12.18 3.84
CA ARG A 237 -17.70 11.90 5.02
C ARG A 237 -16.61 12.96 5.11
N VAL A 238 -16.66 13.70 6.21
CA VAL A 238 -15.64 14.70 6.59
C VAL A 238 -14.26 14.06 6.77
N GLU A 239 -14.19 12.73 6.95
CA GLU A 239 -12.97 12.02 7.30
C GLU A 239 -12.92 10.59 6.75
N VAL A 240 -11.70 10.10 6.54
CA VAL A 240 -11.41 8.77 5.98
C VAL A 240 -11.21 7.78 7.13
N PHE A 241 -12.30 7.14 7.55
CA PHE A 241 -12.32 6.32 8.77
C PHE A 241 -12.23 4.82 8.58
N SER A 242 -12.39 4.28 7.37
CA SER A 242 -12.41 2.83 7.17
C SER A 242 -12.20 2.44 5.71
N ASN A 243 -11.63 1.27 5.47
CA ASN A 243 -11.61 0.62 4.17
C ASN A 243 -12.97 0.03 3.84
N TRP A 244 -13.59 0.49 2.75
CA TRP A 244 -14.99 0.19 2.44
C TRP A 244 -15.27 -0.08 0.96
N THR A 245 -14.38 0.34 0.06
CA THR A 245 -14.62 0.20 -1.37
C THR A 245 -14.50 -1.27 -1.81
N GLU A 246 -14.81 -1.54 -3.07
CA GLU A 246 -14.59 -2.85 -3.70
C GLU A 246 -13.27 -2.89 -4.52
N GLY A 247 -12.37 -1.95 -4.26
CA GLY A 247 -11.06 -1.82 -4.93
C GLY A 247 -10.72 -0.39 -5.36
N CYS A 248 -11.71 0.50 -5.42
CA CYS A 248 -11.51 1.93 -5.69
C CYS A 248 -10.77 2.68 -4.56
N ILE A 249 -10.35 3.89 -4.85
CA ILE A 249 -9.70 4.81 -3.92
C ILE A 249 -10.71 5.90 -3.55
N ALA A 250 -11.20 5.89 -2.31
CA ALA A 250 -12.17 6.87 -1.84
C ALA A 250 -11.49 8.06 -1.16
N MET A 251 -11.97 9.26 -1.47
CA MET A 251 -11.53 10.55 -0.93
C MET A 251 -12.70 11.26 -0.23
N ARG A 252 -12.39 12.31 0.54
CA ARG A 252 -13.41 13.28 0.98
C ARG A 252 -13.90 14.07 -0.22
N ASN A 253 -15.17 14.50 -0.20
CA ASN A 253 -15.73 15.28 -1.31
C ASN A 253 -15.02 16.63 -1.49
N ASP A 254 -14.73 17.34 -0.40
CA ASP A 254 -14.00 18.63 -0.44
C ASP A 254 -12.57 18.48 -1.03
N ASP A 255 -11.88 17.38 -0.70
CA ASP A 255 -10.55 17.10 -1.25
C ASP A 255 -10.63 16.82 -2.75
N LEU A 256 -11.69 16.12 -3.18
CA LEU A 256 -11.95 15.83 -4.58
C LEU A 256 -12.37 17.07 -5.36
N ASP A 257 -13.15 17.96 -4.75
CA ASP A 257 -13.53 19.25 -5.33
C ASP A 257 -12.32 20.13 -5.62
N GLU A 258 -11.34 20.11 -4.71
CA GLU A 258 -10.10 20.83 -4.92
C GLU A 258 -9.30 20.27 -6.10
N LEU A 259 -9.29 18.95 -6.31
CA LEU A 259 -8.67 18.34 -7.49
C LEU A 259 -9.44 18.66 -8.79
N PHE A 260 -10.77 18.59 -8.77
CA PHE A 260 -11.62 18.90 -9.94
C PHE A 260 -11.57 20.38 -10.35
N ALA A 261 -11.24 21.28 -9.42
CA ALA A 261 -11.15 22.70 -9.69
C ALA A 261 -9.90 23.09 -10.49
N ASP A 262 -8.86 22.26 -10.53
CA ASP A 262 -7.63 22.56 -11.28
C ASP A 262 -7.70 21.96 -12.71
N PRO A 263 -7.65 22.78 -13.78
CA PRO A 263 -7.76 22.30 -15.15
C PRO A 263 -6.58 21.45 -15.63
N ALA A 264 -5.45 21.45 -14.92
CA ALA A 264 -4.34 20.55 -15.22
C ALA A 264 -4.60 19.11 -14.74
N VAL A 265 -5.61 18.89 -13.88
CA VAL A 265 -6.11 17.56 -13.53
C VAL A 265 -7.13 17.13 -14.59
N CYS A 266 -6.66 16.43 -15.62
CA CYS A 266 -7.47 16.04 -16.77
C CYS A 266 -7.12 14.63 -17.26
N GLU A 267 -7.80 14.20 -18.33
CA GLU A 267 -7.52 12.93 -19.01
C GLU A 267 -6.04 12.83 -19.43
N GLY A 268 -5.44 11.66 -19.25
CA GLY A 268 -4.03 11.40 -19.49
C GLY A 268 -3.10 11.68 -18.30
N LEU A 269 -3.60 12.31 -17.22
CA LEU A 269 -2.82 12.52 -16.00
C LEU A 269 -2.35 11.17 -15.43
N TYR A 270 -1.04 11.07 -15.15
CA TYR A 270 -0.45 9.86 -14.58
C TYR A 270 -0.81 9.67 -13.11
N VAL A 271 -1.24 8.46 -12.78
CA VAL A 271 -1.54 7.99 -11.43
C VAL A 271 -0.64 6.79 -11.12
N PHE A 272 0.23 6.93 -10.14
CA PHE A 272 1.09 5.87 -9.63
C PHE A 272 0.48 5.29 -8.37
N ILE A 273 0.26 3.98 -8.30
CA ILE A 273 -0.25 3.32 -7.10
C ILE A 273 0.82 2.37 -6.57
N VAL A 274 1.30 2.63 -5.35
CA VAL A 274 2.36 1.87 -4.69
C VAL A 274 1.84 1.19 -3.42
N GLY A 275 2.45 0.06 -3.06
CA GLY A 275 2.09 -0.75 -1.90
C GLY A 275 3.17 -1.78 -1.55
N GLU A 276 2.77 -2.95 -1.06
CA GLU A 276 3.73 -3.99 -0.65
C GLU A 276 4.46 -4.60 -1.84
N ASN A 277 3.76 -4.80 -2.96
CA ASN A 277 4.32 -5.47 -4.13
C ASN A 277 5.09 -4.52 -5.05
N LEU A 278 4.72 -3.24 -5.10
CA LEU A 278 5.38 -2.21 -5.87
C LEU A 278 5.67 -0.99 -5.00
N THR A 279 6.94 -0.79 -4.65
CA THR A 279 7.36 0.33 -3.81
C THR A 279 7.64 1.60 -4.62
N ARG A 280 7.81 2.74 -3.94
CA ARG A 280 8.27 3.99 -4.59
C ARG A 280 9.64 3.85 -5.26
N GLU A 281 10.55 3.05 -4.68
CA GLU A 281 11.87 2.79 -5.26
C GLU A 281 11.75 1.99 -6.56
N ASP A 282 10.79 1.05 -6.63
CA ASP A 282 10.54 0.26 -7.84
C ASP A 282 10.06 1.11 -9.02
N LEU A 283 9.24 2.14 -8.77
CA LEU A 283 8.78 3.05 -9.81
C LEU A 283 9.94 3.72 -10.55
N ALA A 284 11.03 4.05 -9.86
CA ALA A 284 12.20 4.67 -10.51
C ALA A 284 12.84 3.73 -11.53
N SER A 285 12.84 2.42 -11.27
CA SER A 285 13.37 1.40 -12.18
C SER A 285 12.39 1.10 -13.32
N ILE A 286 11.10 1.02 -13.03
CA ILE A 286 10.05 0.78 -14.04
C ILE A 286 9.97 1.94 -15.04
N LEU A 287 10.06 3.17 -14.56
CA LEU A 287 9.98 4.38 -15.39
C LEU A 287 11.34 4.78 -16.00
N LYS A 288 12.41 4.03 -15.72
CA LYS A 288 13.73 4.31 -16.29
C LYS A 288 13.64 4.16 -17.82
N PRO A 289 14.21 5.11 -18.59
CA PRO A 289 14.36 4.94 -20.04
C PRO A 289 15.47 3.93 -20.33
N TRP A 290 15.13 2.65 -20.30
CA TRP A 290 16.07 1.56 -20.59
C TRP A 290 16.57 1.62 -22.03
N THR A 291 17.88 1.44 -22.22
CA THR A 291 18.47 1.39 -23.56
C THR A 291 18.22 0.02 -24.21
N ALA A 292 18.24 -0.04 -25.55
CA ALA A 292 18.17 -1.33 -26.24
C ALA A 292 19.28 -2.30 -25.81
N GLU A 293 20.46 -1.80 -25.45
CA GLU A 293 21.57 -2.61 -24.92
C GLU A 293 21.24 -3.19 -23.54
N ASP A 294 20.66 -2.38 -22.64
CA ASP A 294 20.20 -2.87 -21.34
C ASP A 294 19.12 -3.94 -21.49
N LEU A 295 18.18 -3.75 -22.42
CA LEU A 295 17.08 -4.69 -22.65
C LEU A 295 17.57 -5.99 -23.29
N LEU A 296 18.50 -5.92 -24.25
CA LEU A 296 19.18 -7.10 -24.79
C LEU A 296 19.94 -7.87 -23.70
N PHE A 297 20.56 -7.16 -22.75
CA PHE A 297 21.18 -7.81 -21.60
C PHE A 297 20.15 -8.56 -20.76
N VAL A 298 19.02 -7.92 -20.43
CA VAL A 298 17.92 -8.54 -19.66
C VAL A 298 17.40 -9.80 -20.35
N GLU A 299 17.04 -9.72 -21.63
CA GLU A 299 16.53 -10.86 -22.41
C GLU A 299 17.53 -12.02 -22.40
N ARG A 300 18.80 -11.76 -22.75
CA ARG A 300 19.85 -12.77 -22.77
C ARG A 300 20.09 -13.37 -21.39
N LYS A 301 20.06 -12.55 -20.34
CA LYS A 301 20.25 -13.01 -18.96
C LYS A 301 19.09 -13.90 -18.53
N LEU A 302 17.84 -13.52 -18.80
CA LEU A 302 16.66 -14.34 -18.53
C LEU A 302 16.75 -15.67 -19.28
N GLN A 303 17.06 -15.65 -20.57
CA GLN A 303 17.23 -16.85 -21.39
C GLN A 303 18.31 -17.78 -20.81
N TRP A 304 19.47 -17.24 -20.44
CA TRP A 304 20.57 -17.99 -19.84
C TRP A 304 20.19 -18.61 -18.48
N LEU A 305 19.37 -17.90 -17.69
CA LEU A 305 18.83 -18.37 -16.42
C LEU A 305 17.68 -19.39 -16.57
N GLY A 306 17.28 -19.72 -17.80
CA GLY A 306 16.21 -20.68 -18.08
C GLY A 306 14.80 -20.09 -18.11
N PHE A 307 14.67 -18.77 -18.23
CA PHE A 307 13.41 -18.05 -18.39
C PHE A 307 13.34 -17.49 -19.82
N PRO A 308 12.78 -18.21 -20.80
CA PRO A 308 12.82 -17.79 -22.20
C PRO A 308 11.99 -16.50 -22.41
N PRO A 309 12.60 -15.38 -22.84
CA PRO A 309 11.91 -14.09 -23.01
C PRO A 309 11.21 -13.94 -24.38
N GLY A 310 11.21 -14.96 -25.23
CA GLY A 310 10.76 -14.83 -26.62
C GLY A 310 11.92 -14.42 -27.53
N GLU A 311 11.68 -13.46 -28.42
CA GLU A 311 12.72 -12.89 -29.29
C GLU A 311 13.72 -12.05 -28.47
N VAL A 312 14.98 -12.02 -28.88
CA VAL A 312 16.03 -11.23 -28.23
C VAL A 312 16.33 -10.03 -29.12
N ASP A 313 15.48 -9.01 -29.04
CA ASP A 313 15.49 -7.85 -29.93
C ASP A 313 15.65 -6.50 -29.20
N GLY A 314 15.82 -6.53 -27.87
CA GLY A 314 16.01 -5.36 -27.04
C GLY A 314 14.70 -4.64 -26.73
N LYS A 315 13.58 -5.37 -26.58
CA LYS A 315 12.27 -4.81 -26.24
C LYS A 315 11.62 -5.62 -25.11
N ILE A 316 10.81 -4.94 -24.31
CA ILE A 316 9.98 -5.62 -23.30
C ILE A 316 8.61 -5.85 -23.91
N ASP A 317 8.42 -7.02 -24.50
CA ASP A 317 7.13 -7.52 -24.98
C ASP A 317 6.43 -8.44 -23.97
N ASP A 318 5.26 -8.98 -24.33
CA ASP A 318 4.48 -9.85 -23.47
C ASP A 318 5.28 -11.11 -23.03
N ASP A 319 6.12 -11.66 -23.90
CA ASP A 319 6.94 -12.85 -23.60
C ASP A 319 8.08 -12.52 -22.62
N THR A 320 8.74 -11.38 -22.82
CA THR A 320 9.76 -10.87 -21.91
C THR A 320 9.18 -10.59 -20.52
N MET A 321 8.00 -9.99 -20.47
CA MET A 321 7.28 -9.75 -19.22
C MET A 321 6.84 -11.03 -18.51
N GLU A 322 6.39 -12.06 -19.25
CA GLU A 322 6.12 -13.38 -18.68
C GLU A 322 7.39 -14.03 -18.12
N ALA A 323 8.52 -13.93 -18.83
CA ALA A 323 9.81 -14.42 -18.36
C ALA A 323 10.27 -13.72 -17.08
N LEU A 324 10.08 -12.39 -16.98
CA LEU A 324 10.28 -11.63 -15.75
C LEU A 324 9.38 -12.14 -14.62
N GLY A 325 8.09 -12.42 -14.91
CA GLY A 325 7.17 -13.00 -13.93
C GLY A 325 7.65 -14.35 -13.38
N TRP A 326 8.13 -15.25 -14.25
CA TRP A 326 8.68 -16.54 -13.82
C TRP A 326 9.96 -16.37 -12.99
N PHE A 327 10.85 -15.47 -13.41
CA PHE A 327 12.06 -15.13 -12.68
C PHE A 327 11.73 -14.60 -11.27
N GLN A 328 10.77 -13.68 -11.17
CA GLN A 328 10.31 -13.13 -9.90
C GLN A 328 9.74 -14.22 -9.00
N LEU A 329 8.83 -15.04 -9.53
CA LEU A 329 8.21 -16.14 -8.80
C LEU A 329 9.26 -17.14 -8.28
N ARG A 330 10.23 -17.52 -9.12
CA ARG A 330 11.31 -18.45 -8.74
C ARG A 330 12.19 -17.90 -7.62
N ASN A 331 12.41 -16.58 -7.60
CA ASN A 331 13.25 -15.90 -6.64
C ASN A 331 12.49 -15.29 -5.44
N ARG A 332 11.18 -15.58 -5.31
CA ARG A 332 10.31 -15.04 -4.24
C ARG A 332 10.31 -13.50 -4.21
N LEU A 333 10.44 -12.88 -5.39
CA LEU A 333 10.27 -11.44 -5.56
C LEU A 333 8.78 -11.13 -5.77
N PRO A 334 8.34 -9.88 -5.54
CA PRO A 334 6.99 -9.48 -5.88
C PRO A 334 6.70 -9.62 -7.37
N LEU A 335 5.48 -10.06 -7.65
CA LEU A 335 5.01 -10.27 -9.01
C LEU A 335 4.63 -8.93 -9.65
N THR A 336 5.61 -8.28 -10.28
CA THR A 336 5.38 -7.06 -11.06
C THR A 336 5.26 -7.37 -12.55
N CYS A 337 5.92 -8.42 -13.05
CA CYS A 337 6.17 -8.70 -14.48
C CYS A 337 6.91 -7.56 -15.20
N GLU A 338 7.61 -6.72 -14.44
CA GLU A 338 8.29 -5.52 -14.91
C GLU A 338 9.72 -5.50 -14.32
N LEU A 339 10.57 -4.60 -14.84
CA LEU A 339 11.92 -4.36 -14.30
C LEU A 339 11.86 -3.49 -13.04
N ASP A 340 11.22 -4.00 -11.98
CA ASP A 340 11.29 -3.38 -10.65
C ASP A 340 12.71 -3.46 -10.08
N THR A 341 12.98 -2.63 -9.06
CA THR A 341 14.34 -2.43 -8.55
C THR A 341 14.93 -3.71 -7.98
N ARG A 342 14.12 -4.58 -7.37
CA ARG A 342 14.59 -5.86 -6.80
C ARG A 342 14.90 -6.87 -7.90
N THR A 343 14.07 -6.92 -8.93
CA THR A 343 14.30 -7.73 -10.13
C THR A 343 15.59 -7.33 -10.85
N VAL A 344 15.78 -6.02 -11.09
CA VAL A 344 17.00 -5.49 -11.71
C VAL A 344 18.24 -5.80 -10.88
N LYS A 345 18.21 -5.52 -9.57
CA LYS A 345 19.34 -5.84 -8.67
C LYS A 345 19.76 -7.30 -8.82
N LEU A 346 18.80 -8.23 -8.87
CA LEU A 346 19.11 -9.66 -8.98
C LEU A 346 19.59 -10.07 -10.37
N LEU A 347 19.02 -9.52 -11.46
CA LEU A 347 19.47 -9.82 -12.83
C LEU A 347 20.91 -9.39 -13.09
N TRP A 348 21.37 -8.30 -12.46
CA TRP A 348 22.73 -7.79 -12.57
C TRP A 348 23.73 -8.41 -11.59
N THR A 349 23.29 -9.31 -10.71
CA THR A 349 24.22 -10.12 -9.92
C THR A 349 24.77 -11.28 -10.73
N ASP A 350 26.09 -11.47 -10.69
CA ASP A 350 26.70 -12.71 -11.15
C ASP A 350 26.34 -13.84 -10.18
N PRO A 351 26.07 -15.06 -10.68
CA PRO A 351 25.91 -16.20 -9.79
C PRO A 351 27.19 -16.39 -8.99
N PRO A 352 27.12 -16.80 -7.71
CA PRO A 352 28.31 -17.16 -6.97
C PRO A 352 29.09 -18.18 -7.79
N THR A 353 30.36 -17.89 -8.08
CA THR A 353 31.24 -18.81 -8.78
C THR A 353 31.23 -20.11 -8.01
N SER A 354 30.59 -21.15 -8.57
CA SER A 354 30.75 -22.50 -8.07
C SER A 354 32.24 -22.81 -8.11
N GLY A 355 32.86 -22.91 -6.94
CA GLY A 355 34.25 -23.33 -6.81
C GLY A 355 34.47 -24.58 -7.66
N ARG A 356 35.35 -24.47 -8.64
CA ARG A 356 35.85 -25.61 -9.41
C ARG A 356 36.67 -26.52 -8.53
#